data_AF-A0A7J4G0I1-F1
#
_entry.id   AF-A0A7J4G0I1-F1
#
_cell.length_a   1.000
_cell.length_b   1.000
_cell.length_c   1.000
_cell.angle_alpha   90.00
_cell.angle_beta   90.00
_cell.angle_gamma   90.00
#
_symmetry.space_group_name_H-M   'P 1'
#
loop_
_entity.id
_entity.type
_entity.pdbx_description
1 polymer ?
#
loop_
_entity_poly.entity_id
_entity_poly.type
_entity_poly.pdbx_seq_one_letter_code
_entity_poly.pdbx_strand_id
1 'polypeptide(L)'
;VDWPWDAKPFYIYRVGDYTESFDLMYNSIELASGGTREYRYTELRRGIIDKDLNIESFTYHIRYYKYGMPPHAGFGLGLDRLIQILTGAENIREVVLYPRDPERLIP
;
A
#
# COMPACT_ATOMS: atom_id res chain seq x y z
N VAL A 1 6.61 5.30 10.45
CA VAL A 1 7.06 3.88 10.50
C VAL A 1 6.25 3.18 11.58
N ASP A 2 6.23 1.85 11.57
CA ASP A 2 5.61 1.01 12.60
C ASP A 2 4.14 1.34 12.85
N TRP A 3 3.35 1.34 11.78
CA TRP A 3 1.94 1.65 11.91
C TRP A 3 1.18 0.52 12.63
N PRO A 4 0.09 0.86 13.37
CA PRO A 4 -0.77 -0.14 13.98
C PRO A 4 -1.31 -1.13 12.95
N TRP A 5 -1.38 -2.41 13.33
CA TRP A 5 -1.93 -3.48 12.48
C TRP A 5 -3.31 -3.13 11.92
N ASP A 6 -4.17 -2.56 12.75
CA ASP A 6 -5.55 -2.24 12.38
C ASP A 6 -5.65 -1.25 11.22
N ALA A 7 -4.68 -0.33 11.10
CA ALA A 7 -4.64 0.68 10.05
C ALA A 7 -4.02 0.19 8.74
N LYS A 8 -3.34 -0.97 8.73
CA LYS A 8 -2.62 -1.48 7.55
C LYS A 8 -3.30 -2.72 6.94
N PRO A 9 -3.09 -2.99 5.64
CA PRO A 9 -3.65 -4.16 4.95
C PRO A 9 -3.15 -5.49 5.50
N PHE A 10 -3.93 -6.55 5.31
CA PHE A 10 -3.62 -7.92 5.78
C PHE A 10 -2.29 -8.48 5.27
N TYR A 11 -1.78 -7.97 4.14
CA TYR A 11 -0.58 -8.46 3.49
C TYR A 11 0.71 -7.81 4.03
N ILE A 12 0.62 -6.92 5.01
CA ILE A 12 1.79 -6.32 5.65
C ILE A 12 2.29 -7.25 6.77
N TYR A 13 3.60 -7.36 6.94
CA TYR A 13 4.19 -8.15 8.02
C TYR A 13 3.83 -7.58 9.40
N ARG A 14 3.20 -8.40 10.24
CA ARG A 14 2.71 -8.03 11.58
C ARG A 14 3.74 -8.33 12.67
N VAL A 15 3.94 -7.37 13.58
CA VAL A 15 4.80 -7.48 14.76
C VAL A 15 4.01 -7.03 15.99
N GLY A 16 3.40 -7.98 16.70
CA GLY A 16 2.51 -7.67 17.82
C GLY A 16 1.28 -6.87 17.36
N ASP A 17 1.08 -5.69 17.94
CA ASP A 17 0.01 -4.75 17.56
C ASP A 17 0.42 -3.76 16.46
N TYR A 18 1.67 -3.86 15.98
CA TYR A 18 2.26 -3.01 14.96
C TYR A 18 2.59 -3.80 13.69
N THR A 19 3.18 -3.11 12.72
CA THR A 19 3.56 -3.68 11.42
C THR A 19 4.92 -3.16 10.97
N GLU A 20 5.64 -3.95 10.18
CA GLU A 20 6.83 -3.46 9.46
C GLU A 20 6.41 -2.63 8.25
N SER A 21 5.85 -1.46 8.50
CA SER A 21 5.39 -0.52 7.47
C SER A 21 5.95 0.87 7.68
N PHE A 22 5.97 1.65 6.61
CA PHE A 22 6.42 3.03 6.65
C PHE A 22 5.66 3.86 5.63
N ASP A 23 5.55 5.14 5.95
CA ASP A 23 5.11 6.16 5.00
C ASP A 23 6.22 7.22 4.93
N LEU A 24 6.54 7.66 3.72
CA LEU A 24 7.47 8.75 3.43
C LEU A 24 6.66 10.03 3.28
N MET A 25 6.83 10.95 4.23
CA MET A 25 6.09 12.20 4.29
C MET A 25 6.95 13.38 3.83
N TYR A 26 6.33 14.33 3.13
CA TYR A 26 6.86 15.67 2.90
C TYR A 26 5.82 16.69 3.38
N ASN A 27 6.11 17.38 4.48
CA ASN A 27 5.12 18.18 5.20
C ASN A 27 3.84 17.35 5.49
N SER A 28 2.70 17.80 4.97
CA SER A 28 1.40 17.12 5.10
C SER A 28 1.08 16.14 3.96
N ILE A 29 1.99 15.94 3.00
CA ILE A 29 1.77 15.09 1.83
C ILE A 29 2.50 13.76 2.03
N GLU A 30 1.76 12.66 1.89
CA GLU A 30 2.35 11.32 1.79
C GLU A 30 2.86 11.08 0.36
N LEU A 31 4.17 10.88 0.23
CA LEU A 31 4.84 10.68 -1.05
C LEU A 31 4.93 9.21 -1.43
N ALA A 32 5.22 8.34 -0.46
CA ALA A 32 5.27 6.90 -0.66
C ALA A 32 4.76 6.15 0.57
N SER A 33 4.22 4.96 0.35
CA SER A 33 3.89 4.00 1.41
C SER A 33 4.47 2.63 1.07
N GLY A 34 5.01 1.96 2.08
CA GLY A 34 5.70 0.70 1.90
C GLY A 34 5.77 -0.14 3.16
N GLY A 35 6.38 -1.31 3.01
CA GLY A 35 6.60 -2.21 4.13
C GLY A 35 6.98 -3.62 3.70
N THR A 36 7.42 -4.40 4.68
CA THR A 36 7.61 -5.85 4.52
C THR A 36 6.25 -6.51 4.29
N ARG A 37 6.21 -7.48 3.39
CA ARG A 37 5.00 -8.22 3.07
C ARG A 37 4.97 -9.56 3.82
N GLU A 38 3.79 -9.97 4.24
CA GLU A 38 3.60 -11.28 4.85
C GLU A 38 3.79 -12.36 3.78
N TYR A 39 4.81 -13.19 3.96
CA TYR A 39 5.21 -14.24 3.02
C TYR A 39 4.80 -15.64 3.49
N ARG A 40 4.36 -15.79 4.75
CA ARG A 40 3.92 -17.07 5.33
C ARG A 40 2.46 -17.28 5.00
N TYR A 41 2.16 -18.32 4.22
CA TYR A 41 0.80 -18.64 3.75
C TYR A 41 -0.25 -18.69 4.88
N THR A 42 0.09 -19.33 6.01
CA THR A 42 -0.83 -19.46 7.15
C THR A 42 -1.16 -18.11 7.79
N GLU A 43 -0.14 -17.27 8.01
CA GLU A 43 -0.33 -15.95 8.62
C GLU A 43 -1.05 -15.00 7.66
N LEU A 44 -0.76 -15.05 6.36
CA LEU A 44 -1.47 -14.27 5.36
C LEU A 44 -2.98 -14.59 5.34
N ARG A 45 -3.34 -15.88 5.41
CA ARG A 45 -4.75 -16.31 5.54
C ARG A 45 -5.38 -15.84 6.83
N ARG A 46 -4.65 -15.94 7.94
CA ARG A 46 -5.11 -15.45 9.24
C ARG A 46 -5.39 -13.95 9.17
N GLY A 47 -4.48 -13.16 8.57
CA GLY A 47 -4.67 -11.72 8.39
C GLY A 47 -5.91 -11.36 7.59
N ILE A 48 -6.26 -12.14 6.56
CA ILE A 48 -7.51 -11.95 5.79
C ILE A 48 -8.73 -12.15 6.71
N ILE A 49 -8.74 -13.21 7.52
CA ILE A 49 -9.83 -13.52 8.45
C ILE A 49 -9.92 -12.47 9.56
N ASP A 50 -8.79 -12.08 10.15
CA ASP A 50 -8.70 -11.06 11.21
C ASP A 50 -9.19 -9.68 10.73
N LYS A 51 -9.15 -9.42 9.42
CA LYS A 51 -9.67 -8.20 8.76
C LYS A 51 -11.12 -8.33 8.28
N ASP A 52 -11.81 -9.42 8.63
CA ASP A 52 -13.19 -9.70 8.21
C ASP A 52 -13.38 -9.73 6.67
N LEU A 53 -12.38 -10.25 5.96
CA LEU A 53 -12.40 -10.37 4.50
C LEU A 53 -12.78 -11.79 4.06
N ASN A 54 -13.54 -11.90 2.97
CA ASN A 54 -13.88 -13.20 2.38
C ASN A 54 -12.65 -13.84 1.73
N ILE A 55 -12.14 -14.91 2.36
CA ILE A 55 -10.95 -15.62 1.91
C ILE A 55 -11.06 -16.19 0.48
N GLU A 56 -12.25 -16.59 0.05
CA GLU A 56 -12.46 -17.16 -1.28
C GLU A 56 -12.19 -16.14 -2.40
N SER A 57 -12.41 -14.84 -2.12
CA SER A 57 -12.09 -13.75 -3.04
C SER A 57 -10.58 -13.59 -3.26
N PHE A 58 -9.74 -14.11 -2.35
CA PHE A 58 -8.28 -13.98 -2.41
C PHE A 58 -7.58 -15.28 -2.84
N THR A 59 -8.31 -16.38 -3.04
CA THR A 59 -7.75 -17.71 -3.38
C THR A 59 -6.77 -17.65 -4.55
N TYR A 60 -7.08 -16.87 -5.60
CA TYR A 60 -6.19 -16.68 -6.74
C TYR A 60 -4.84 -16.04 -6.36
N HIS A 61 -4.87 -15.03 -5.48
CA HIS A 61 -3.68 -14.29 -5.07
C HIS A 61 -2.82 -15.11 -4.09
N ILE A 62 -3.43 -15.73 -3.09
CA ILE A 62 -2.68 -16.39 -2.00
C ILE A 62 -2.14 -17.77 -2.37
N ARG A 63 -2.61 -18.40 -3.46
CA ARG A 63 -2.19 -19.75 -3.85
C ARG A 63 -0.68 -19.88 -4.06
N TYR A 64 -0.03 -18.82 -4.54
CA TYR A 64 1.40 -18.82 -4.85
C TYR A 64 2.27 -18.91 -3.60
N TYR A 65 1.77 -18.44 -2.45
CA TYR A 65 2.50 -18.48 -1.17
C TYR A 65 2.70 -19.91 -0.66
N LYS A 66 1.96 -20.89 -1.17
CA LYS A 66 2.16 -22.32 -0.87
C LYS A 66 3.46 -22.89 -1.45
N TYR A 67 4.05 -22.23 -2.45
CA TYR A 67 5.21 -22.72 -3.19
C TYR A 67 6.51 -22.01 -2.81
N GLY A 68 6.58 -21.46 -1.59
CA GLY A 68 7.79 -20.84 -1.05
C GLY A 68 7.97 -19.38 -1.45
N MET A 69 7.01 -18.52 -1.09
CA MET A 69 7.18 -17.07 -1.26
C MET A 69 8.36 -16.59 -0.38
N PRO A 70 9.37 -15.92 -0.94
CA PRO A 70 10.50 -15.43 -0.16
C PRO A 70 10.09 -14.24 0.73
N PRO A 71 10.83 -13.95 1.80
CA PRO A 71 10.73 -12.67 2.49
C PRO A 71 10.97 -11.52 1.50
N HIS A 72 10.05 -10.57 1.45
CA HIS A 72 10.11 -9.46 0.50
C HIS A 72 9.46 -8.20 1.08
N ALA A 73 9.90 -7.05 0.58
CA ALA A 73 9.38 -5.74 0.92
C ALA A 73 9.26 -4.89 -0.34
N GLY A 74 8.43 -3.86 -0.29
CA GLY A 74 8.29 -2.92 -1.38
C GLY A 74 7.57 -1.65 -0.96
N PHE A 75 7.55 -0.68 -1.85
CA PHE A 75 6.85 0.59 -1.66
C PHE A 75 6.24 1.06 -2.98
N GLY A 76 5.21 1.89 -2.86
CA GLY A 76 4.63 2.64 -3.98
C GLY A 76 4.94 4.12 -3.81
N LEU A 77 5.40 4.75 -4.89
CA LEU A 77 5.71 6.19 -4.94
C LEU A 77 4.69 6.89 -5.84
N GLY A 78 4.08 7.96 -5.35
CA GLY A 78 3.21 8.80 -6.16
C GLY A 78 4.05 9.70 -7.07
N LEU A 79 4.18 9.36 -8.36
CA LEU A 79 4.95 10.17 -9.31
C LEU A 79 4.43 11.61 -9.38
N ASP A 80 3.13 11.80 -9.53
CA ASP A 80 2.55 13.15 -9.64
C ASP A 80 2.76 13.95 -8.34
N ARG A 81 2.68 13.31 -7.17
CA ARG A 81 3.01 13.95 -5.88
C ARG A 81 4.48 14.31 -5.79
N LEU A 82 5.39 13.46 -6.31
CA LEU A 82 6.81 13.78 -6.39
C LEU A 82 7.02 15.03 -7.25
N ILE A 83 6.42 15.07 -8.45
CA ILE A 83 6.55 16.22 -9.35
C ILE A 83 5.96 17.48 -8.70
N GLN A 84 4.79 17.39 -8.07
CA GLN A 84 4.18 18.48 -7.32
C GLN A 84 5.14 19.09 -6.29
N ILE A 85 5.82 18.24 -5.51
CA ILE A 85 6.79 18.67 -4.50
C ILE A 85 8.02 19.31 -5.16
N LEU A 86 8.54 18.72 -6.23
CA LEU A 86 9.73 19.21 -6.92
C LEU A 86 9.50 20.55 -7.64
N THR A 87 8.29 20.79 -8.14
CA THR A 87 7.93 22.04 -8.82
C THR A 87 7.36 23.10 -7.87
N GLY A 88 6.96 22.71 -6.66
CA GLY A 88 6.27 23.59 -5.72
C GLY A 88 4.82 23.90 -6.10
N ALA A 89 4.21 23.09 -6.98
CA ALA A 89 2.83 23.29 -7.40
C ALA A 89 1.85 23.08 -6.23
N GLU A 90 0.87 23.97 -6.08
CA GLU A 90 -0.12 23.89 -4.98
C GLU A 90 -1.19 22.82 -5.25
N ASN A 91 -1.41 22.45 -6.52
CA ASN A 91 -2.43 21.49 -6.93
C ASN A 91 -1.85 20.36 -7.79
N ILE A 92 -2.20 19.11 -7.48
CA ILE A 92 -1.74 17.94 -8.23
C ILE A 92 -2.18 17.96 -9.70
N ARG A 93 -3.28 18.64 -10.03
CA ARG A 93 -3.76 18.75 -11.42
C ARG A 93 -2.85 19.61 -12.30
N GLU A 94 -1.98 20.43 -11.73
CA GLU A 94 -1.04 21.27 -12.48
C GLU A 94 0.18 20.49 -12.99
N VAL A 95 0.45 19.32 -12.41
CA VAL A 95 1.58 18.46 -12.77
C VAL A 95 1.17 17.21 -13.57
N VAL A 96 -0.13 17.03 -13.81
CA VAL A 96 -0.69 15.95 -14.63
C VAL A 96 -1.17 16.53 -15.96
N LEU A 97 -0.67 16.00 -17.08
CA LEU A 97 -0.98 16.53 -18.41
C LEU A 97 -2.48 16.51 -18.75
N TYR A 98 -3.16 15.39 -18.43
CA TYR A 98 -4.60 15.22 -18.60
C TYR A 98 -5.20 14.70 -17.29
N PRO A 99 -5.52 15.58 -16.32
CA PRO A 99 -5.96 15.16 -15.00
C PRO A 99 -7.30 14.44 -15.07
N ARG A 100 -7.42 13.37 -14.27
CA ARG A 100 -8.58 12.49 -14.18
C ARG A 100 -9.13 12.46 -12.77
N ASP A 101 -10.43 12.67 -12.67
CA ASP A 101 -11.20 12.51 -11.44
C ASP A 101 -12.66 12.17 -11.80
N PRO A 102 -13.56 11.89 -10.83
CA PRO A 102 -14.95 11.55 -11.13
C PRO A 102 -15.73 12.60 -11.91
N GLU A 103 -15.27 13.86 -11.95
CA GLU A 103 -15.94 14.99 -12.61
C GLU A 103 -15.31 15.33 -13.97
N ARG A 104 -14.06 14.91 -14.23
CA ARG A 104 -13.30 15.23 -15.43
C ARG A 104 -12.91 13.97 -16.22
N LEU A 105 -13.60 13.77 -17.34
CA LEU A 105 -13.40 12.64 -18.25
C LEU A 105 -12.75 12.98 -19.61
N ILE A 106 -12.77 14.24 -20.07
CA ILE A 106 -12.28 14.61 -21.42
C ILE A 106 -11.48 15.93 -21.37
N PRO A 107 -10.36 16.05 -22.11
CA PRO A 107 -9.58 14.94 -22.67
C PRO A 107 -9.09 14.03 -21.57
#